data_AF-A0A0H4BFQ8-F1
#
_entry.id   AF-A0A0H4BFQ8-F1
#
_cell.length_a   1.000
_cell.length_b   1.000
_cell.length_c   1.000
_cell.angle_alpha   90.00
_cell.angle_beta   90.00
_cell.angle_gamma   90.00
#
_symmetry.space_group_name_H-M   'P 1'
#
loop_
_entity.id
_entity.type
_entity.pdbx_description
1 polymer ?
#
loop_
_entity_poly.entity_id
_entity_poly.type
_entity_poly.pdbx_seq_one_letter_code
_entity_poly.pdbx_strand_id
1 'polypeptide(L)'
;PNLEYLNLEECSNLEEVHHSLGCCRKLIRLDLNNCKSLKRFLCVNVESLEYLDLEKCNSLEKFPEIQGRMKPEIQIHMQRSGIRELPSSIFQYQTHITELLLWNMKNLVALPSSIYRLKSLVSLSVWGCSKLESLPEEIGDLDNLELLYASRTLISRPPSTIARLNKLKILSFRCSGVDGVHFEFPPVAEGLRSLEDLDLGYCNLIEGGLPEDIGSLSSLKKLDLTGTDFEHLPRSIAQLGALRILDLRKCERLAQLPELPPELNELLVDCHVALKIIHDLVTKRKSLRRVKLDVEDDTKYNLFAHALFQNISSLRHHISASDSLSQNVFTILYDKFPSWFLYQGRDSSVSVNLPENWYIPHKFLGFAVCYKGKLVDTTAQLIPVCDDGMSCMTQKLALSECDTESSDNSVWYRPIHFLLVPFAVLWDTSNANGKTPNDYGIIRLSFPGEEKMYGLRLLYKEGPEVEAMLQIRENNNEPTEHSTGIRRTR
;
A
#
# COMPACT_ATOMS: atom_id res chain seq x y z
N PRO A 1 22.31 45.40 26.17
CA PRO A 1 21.27 45.69 25.17
C PRO A 1 19.88 45.26 25.67
N ASN A 2 18.84 46.09 25.48
CA ASN A 2 17.44 45.77 25.85
C ASN A 2 16.66 45.13 24.67
N LEU A 3 17.36 44.48 23.75
CA LEU A 3 16.74 43.86 22.58
C LEU A 3 16.00 42.58 23.01
N GLU A 4 14.69 42.55 22.80
CA GLU A 4 13.81 41.44 23.17
C GLU A 4 13.33 40.65 21.94
N TYR A 5 13.13 41.32 20.80
CA TYR A 5 12.64 40.73 19.57
C TYR A 5 13.53 41.15 18.41
N LEU A 6 14.03 40.18 17.66
CA LEU A 6 14.77 40.42 16.42
C LEU A 6 14.18 39.54 15.32
N ASN A 7 13.49 40.19 14.37
CA ASN A 7 12.98 39.54 13.17
C ASN A 7 13.86 39.91 11.97
N LEU A 8 14.49 38.91 11.39
CA LEU A 8 15.32 38.96 10.18
C LEU A 8 14.81 37.97 9.13
N GLU A 9 13.56 37.55 9.22
CA GLU A 9 12.88 36.69 8.25
C GLU A 9 13.07 37.24 6.82
N GLU A 10 13.31 36.32 5.88
CA GLU A 10 13.49 36.61 4.46
C GLU A 10 14.64 37.58 4.11
N CYS A 11 15.58 37.81 5.04
CA CYS A 11 16.80 38.57 4.77
C CYS A 11 17.76 37.75 3.88
N SER A 12 17.43 37.63 2.60
CA SER A 12 18.11 36.77 1.62
C SER A 12 19.58 37.13 1.36
N ASN A 13 19.99 38.37 1.63
CA ASN A 13 21.37 38.85 1.50
C ASN A 13 22.17 38.80 2.81
N LEU A 14 21.55 38.42 3.94
CA LEU A 14 22.25 38.33 5.22
C LEU A 14 23.26 37.19 5.19
N GLU A 15 24.54 37.49 5.27
CA GLU A 15 25.61 36.48 5.23
C GLU A 15 26.12 36.08 6.62
N GLU A 16 26.09 37.00 7.58
CA GLU A 16 26.61 36.80 8.93
C GLU A 16 25.74 37.48 9.98
N VAL A 17 25.45 36.74 11.05
CA VAL A 17 24.88 37.30 12.28
C VAL A 17 26.03 37.67 13.21
N HIS A 18 26.06 38.95 13.60
CA HIS A 18 27.14 39.49 14.44
C HIS A 18 27.16 38.83 15.83
N HIS A 19 28.36 38.53 16.34
CA HIS A 19 28.59 37.84 17.62
C HIS A 19 28.02 38.58 18.86
N SER A 20 27.61 39.84 18.71
CA SER A 20 26.95 40.60 19.78
C SER A 20 25.64 39.98 20.29
N LEU A 21 25.01 39.08 19.53
CA LEU A 21 23.84 38.32 20.00
C LEU A 21 24.16 37.40 21.20
N GLY A 22 25.43 36.99 21.40
CA GLY A 22 25.87 36.32 22.63
C GLY A 22 25.74 37.19 23.89
N CYS A 23 25.72 38.52 23.73
CA CYS A 23 25.55 39.46 24.84
C CYS A 23 24.09 39.89 25.07
N CYS A 24 23.15 39.45 24.22
CA CYS A 24 21.73 39.85 24.27
C CYS A 24 20.92 38.99 25.26
N ARG A 25 21.15 39.17 26.56
CA ARG A 25 20.49 38.37 27.62
C ARG A 25 18.97 38.52 27.72
N LYS A 26 18.41 39.58 27.13
CA LYS A 26 16.95 39.86 27.13
C LYS A 26 16.24 39.39 25.86
N LEU A 27 16.95 38.78 24.91
CA LEU A 27 16.34 38.35 23.66
C LEU A 27 15.37 37.19 23.92
N ILE A 28 14.10 37.39 23.60
CA ILE A 28 13.00 36.43 23.75
C ILE A 28 12.74 35.71 22.43
N ARG A 29 12.79 36.44 21.30
CA ARG A 29 12.54 35.88 19.96
C ARG A 29 13.62 36.28 18.97
N LEU A 30 14.19 35.28 18.30
CA LEU A 30 15.08 35.45 17.15
C LEU A 30 14.52 34.70 15.95
N ASP A 31 14.16 35.44 14.91
CA ASP A 31 13.61 34.89 13.68
C ASP A 31 14.60 35.14 12.52
N LEU A 32 15.17 34.06 11.97
CA LEU A 32 16.07 34.08 10.82
C LEU A 32 15.48 33.25 9.67
N ASN A 33 14.17 32.96 9.67
CA ASN A 33 13.53 32.12 8.66
C ASN A 33 13.90 32.59 7.25
N ASN A 34 14.22 31.64 6.36
CA ASN A 34 14.46 31.93 4.94
C ASN A 34 15.64 32.89 4.66
N CYS A 35 16.60 33.02 5.59
CA CYS A 35 17.88 33.68 5.35
C CYS A 35 18.82 32.81 4.51
N LYS A 36 18.54 32.69 3.20
CA LYS A 36 19.21 31.72 2.30
C LYS A 36 20.74 31.90 2.19
N SER A 37 21.25 33.12 2.31
CA SER A 37 22.70 33.42 2.22
C SER A 37 23.42 33.39 3.57
N LEU A 38 22.73 33.10 4.67
CA LEU A 38 23.32 33.09 6.00
C LEU A 38 24.33 31.95 6.10
N LYS A 39 25.62 32.30 6.16
CA LYS A 39 26.74 31.35 6.23
C LYS A 39 27.29 31.25 7.65
N ARG A 40 27.24 32.35 8.42
CA ARG A 40 27.91 32.48 9.71
C ARG A 40 26.94 32.93 10.80
N PHE A 41 26.74 32.08 11.79
CA PHE A 41 26.04 32.43 13.03
C PHE A 41 26.83 31.85 14.20
N LEU A 42 27.65 32.69 14.84
CA LEU A 42 28.67 32.23 15.79
C LEU A 42 28.09 31.84 17.14
N CYS A 43 27.31 32.72 17.77
CA CYS A 43 26.77 32.47 19.10
C CYS A 43 25.46 33.21 19.35
N VAL A 44 24.68 32.69 20.30
CA VAL A 44 23.43 33.28 20.76
C VAL A 44 23.25 33.06 22.26
N ASN A 45 22.80 34.10 22.96
CA ASN A 45 22.40 33.97 24.35
C ASN A 45 20.99 33.40 24.45
N VAL A 46 20.82 32.31 25.21
CA VAL A 46 19.53 31.62 25.36
C VAL A 46 18.89 31.78 26.75
N GLU A 47 19.41 32.64 27.62
CA GLU A 47 18.88 32.82 28.99
C GLU A 47 17.41 33.26 29.00
N SER A 48 17.03 34.15 28.08
CA SER A 48 15.64 34.62 27.94
C SER A 48 14.93 34.07 26.71
N LEU A 49 15.65 33.39 25.81
CA LEU A 49 15.14 33.02 24.48
C LEU A 49 14.08 31.93 24.59
N GLU A 50 12.94 32.19 23.96
CA GLU A 50 11.78 31.30 23.91
C GLU A 50 11.52 30.79 22.49
N TYR A 51 12.03 31.50 21.47
CA TYR A 51 11.88 31.12 20.07
C TYR A 51 13.13 31.43 19.25
N LEU A 52 13.62 30.43 18.52
CA LEU A 52 14.71 30.51 17.56
C LEU A 52 14.29 29.84 16.25
N ASP A 53 14.19 30.60 15.17
CA ASP A 53 13.90 30.07 13.84
C ASP A 53 15.11 30.19 12.90
N LEU A 54 15.58 29.04 12.42
CA LEU A 54 16.65 28.86 11.45
C LEU A 54 16.15 28.07 10.22
N GLU A 55 14.83 27.92 10.04
CA GLU A 55 14.26 27.20 8.93
C GLU A 55 14.66 27.83 7.59
N LYS A 56 14.92 27.01 6.57
CA LYS A 56 15.30 27.43 5.20
C LYS A 56 16.62 28.26 5.14
N CYS A 57 17.43 28.26 6.19
CA CYS A 57 18.81 28.77 6.19
C CYS A 57 19.76 27.78 5.50
N ASN A 58 19.60 27.59 4.19
CA ASN A 58 20.29 26.54 3.42
C ASN A 58 21.82 26.63 3.42
N SER A 59 22.38 27.84 3.61
CA SER A 59 23.83 28.07 3.63
C SER A 59 24.46 27.96 5.01
N LEU A 60 23.65 27.83 6.08
CA LEU A 60 24.14 27.81 7.45
C LEU A 60 24.63 26.41 7.81
N GLU A 61 25.94 26.18 7.74
CA GLU A 61 26.50 24.84 7.91
C GLU A 61 26.65 24.40 9.37
N LYS A 62 26.72 25.35 10.31
CA LYS A 62 26.96 25.09 11.74
C LYS A 62 25.86 25.71 12.58
N PHE A 63 25.38 24.96 13.56
CA PHE A 63 24.51 25.50 14.59
C PHE A 63 25.32 26.47 15.49
N PRO A 64 24.75 27.62 15.91
CA PRO A 64 25.44 28.59 16.75
C PRO A 64 25.84 28.04 18.12
N GLU A 65 26.95 28.53 18.69
CA GLU A 65 27.29 28.25 20.08
C GLU A 65 26.24 28.85 21.03
N ILE A 66 25.75 28.01 21.95
CA ILE A 66 24.73 28.39 22.91
C ILE A 66 25.41 28.99 24.15
N GLN A 67 25.10 30.24 24.46
CA GLN A 67 25.55 30.91 25.68
C GLN A 67 24.41 31.01 26.71
N GLY A 68 24.72 30.74 27.96
CA GLY A 68 23.75 30.76 29.05
C GLY A 68 22.97 29.45 29.20
N ARG A 69 22.00 29.45 30.11
CA ARG A 69 21.19 28.27 30.42
C ARG A 69 19.90 28.29 29.59
N MET A 70 19.74 27.29 28.73
CA MET A 70 18.55 27.12 27.90
C MET A 70 17.31 26.82 28.74
N LYS A 71 16.20 27.53 28.47
CA LYS A 71 14.88 27.22 29.03
C LYS A 71 14.34 25.91 28.42
N PRO A 72 13.71 25.01 29.19
CA PRO A 72 13.13 23.78 28.66
C PRO A 72 12.09 23.99 27.56
N GLU A 73 11.38 25.13 27.57
CA GLU A 73 10.26 25.46 26.69
C GLU A 73 10.67 26.16 25.40
N ILE A 74 11.97 26.37 25.16
CA ILE A 74 12.45 27.05 23.95
C ILE A 74 12.05 26.26 22.69
N GLN A 75 11.43 26.96 21.75
CA GLN A 75 11.08 26.43 20.44
C GLN A 75 12.23 26.71 19.48
N ILE A 76 12.81 25.64 18.91
CA ILE A 76 13.91 25.73 17.94
C ILE A 76 13.43 25.11 16.62
N HIS A 77 13.32 25.93 15.58
CA HIS A 77 13.04 25.49 14.23
C HIS A 77 14.34 25.54 13.41
N MET A 78 14.67 24.44 12.74
CA MET A 78 15.90 24.32 11.94
C MET A 78 15.73 23.42 10.72
N GLN A 79 14.47 23.12 10.37
CA GLN A 79 14.14 22.28 9.23
C GLN A 79 14.60 22.96 7.94
N ARG A 80 14.96 22.18 6.93
CA ARG A 80 15.48 22.74 5.65
C ARG A 80 16.72 23.62 5.81
N SER A 81 17.44 23.60 6.94
CA SER A 81 18.69 24.34 7.10
C SER A 81 19.88 23.56 6.52
N GLY A 82 21.00 24.26 6.33
CA GLY A 82 22.27 23.69 5.86
C GLY A 82 23.10 22.98 6.93
N ILE A 83 22.58 22.84 8.16
CA ILE A 83 23.34 22.45 9.35
C ILE A 83 23.82 21.00 9.21
N ARG A 84 25.12 20.79 9.43
CA ARG A 84 25.79 19.49 9.27
C ARG A 84 25.69 18.59 10.50
N GLU A 85 25.71 19.20 11.68
CA GLU A 85 25.73 18.50 12.97
C GLU A 85 24.87 19.27 13.98
N LEU A 86 24.09 18.54 14.78
CA LEU A 86 23.30 19.11 15.88
C LEU A 86 24.14 19.11 17.16
N PRO A 87 24.17 20.20 17.92
CA PRO A 87 24.96 20.26 19.15
C PRO A 87 24.29 19.45 20.27
N SER A 88 25.08 18.64 20.96
CA SER A 88 24.59 17.78 22.05
C SER A 88 23.95 18.53 23.23
N SER A 89 24.29 19.81 23.38
CA SER A 89 23.78 20.68 24.44
C SER A 89 22.28 20.96 24.32
N ILE A 90 21.71 21.00 23.11
CA ILE A 90 20.26 21.23 22.91
C ILE A 90 19.46 20.14 23.64
N PHE A 91 19.90 18.89 23.50
CA PHE A 91 19.23 17.71 24.07
C PHE A 91 19.44 17.55 25.58
N GLN A 92 20.36 18.32 26.18
CA GLN A 92 20.52 18.34 27.63
C GLN A 92 19.36 19.06 28.34
N TYR A 93 18.76 20.07 27.71
CA TYR A 93 17.78 20.94 28.36
C TYR A 93 16.35 20.70 27.87
N GLN A 94 16.19 20.13 26.68
CA GLN A 94 14.89 19.92 26.03
C GLN A 94 14.26 18.54 26.32
N THR A 95 14.41 18.02 27.54
CA THR A 95 13.93 16.66 27.90
C THR A 95 12.40 16.48 27.81
N HIS A 96 11.64 17.58 27.74
CA HIS A 96 10.18 17.60 27.67
C HIS A 96 9.63 17.60 26.23
N ILE A 97 10.49 17.72 25.21
CA ILE A 97 10.03 17.74 23.82
C ILE A 97 9.39 16.39 23.45
N THR A 98 8.20 16.47 22.88
CA THR A 98 7.44 15.32 22.36
C THR A 98 7.64 15.12 20.86
N GLU A 99 8.01 16.16 20.12
CA GLU A 99 8.20 16.11 18.67
C GLU A 99 9.50 16.79 18.25
N LEU A 100 10.36 16.07 17.54
CA LEU A 100 11.60 16.58 16.98
C LEU A 100 11.55 16.45 15.45
N LEU A 101 11.33 17.58 14.79
CA LEU A 101 11.24 17.68 13.34
C LEU A 101 12.55 18.22 12.77
N LEU A 102 13.27 17.40 12.00
CA LEU A 102 14.56 17.69 11.37
C LEU A 102 14.50 17.49 9.85
N TRP A 103 13.30 17.54 9.26
CA TRP A 103 13.10 17.19 7.86
C TRP A 103 13.83 18.14 6.90
N ASN A 104 14.26 17.60 5.77
CA ASN A 104 15.00 18.27 4.68
C ASN A 104 16.32 18.95 5.10
N MET A 105 16.97 18.53 6.18
CA MET A 105 18.33 18.98 6.50
C MET A 105 19.34 18.25 5.60
N LYS A 106 19.50 18.71 4.35
CA LYS A 106 20.24 18.03 3.28
C LYS A 106 21.73 17.77 3.58
N ASN A 107 22.29 18.47 4.56
CA ASN A 107 23.69 18.36 4.95
C ASN A 107 23.92 17.65 6.28
N LEU A 108 22.85 17.27 7.00
CA LEU A 108 22.94 16.57 8.27
C LEU A 108 23.56 15.19 8.05
N VAL A 109 24.68 14.92 8.71
CA VAL A 109 25.44 13.66 8.53
C VAL A 109 25.14 12.65 9.62
N ALA A 110 24.88 13.11 10.85
CA ALA A 110 24.59 12.27 12.00
C ALA A 110 23.69 12.99 13.01
N LEU A 111 22.92 12.20 13.77
CA LEU A 111 22.30 12.67 15.00
C LEU A 111 23.27 12.43 16.17
N PRO A 112 23.35 13.34 17.15
CA PRO A 112 24.25 13.15 18.28
C PRO A 112 23.71 12.07 19.23
N SER A 113 24.63 11.33 19.84
CA SER A 113 24.29 10.26 20.81
C SER A 113 23.41 10.76 21.95
N SER A 114 23.53 12.04 22.36
CA SER A 114 22.71 12.65 23.41
C SER A 114 21.19 12.68 23.13
N ILE A 115 20.73 12.26 21.94
CA ILE A 115 19.30 12.17 21.60
C ILE A 115 18.51 11.33 22.62
N TYR A 116 19.11 10.31 23.24
CA TYR A 116 18.45 9.46 24.26
C TYR A 116 17.93 10.23 25.48
N ARG A 117 18.42 11.45 25.71
CA ARG A 117 17.99 12.32 26.80
C ARG A 117 16.57 12.84 26.59
N LEU A 118 16.06 12.79 25.36
CA LEU A 118 14.69 13.19 25.01
C LEU A 118 13.68 12.11 25.44
N LYS A 119 13.59 11.84 26.74
CA LYS A 119 12.74 10.78 27.28
C LYS A 119 11.25 10.98 27.05
N SER A 120 10.82 12.20 26.74
CA SER A 120 9.42 12.51 26.40
C SER A 120 9.11 12.42 24.90
N LEU A 121 10.11 12.11 24.05
CA LEU A 121 9.96 12.15 22.61
C LEU A 121 9.02 11.06 22.12
N VAL A 122 7.97 11.47 21.41
CA VAL A 122 6.94 10.63 20.80
C VAL A 122 7.15 10.53 19.29
N SER A 123 7.58 11.63 18.65
CA SER A 123 7.80 11.68 17.20
C SER A 123 9.18 12.22 16.84
N LEU A 124 9.89 11.49 15.99
CA LEU A 124 11.16 11.91 15.39
C LEU A 124 11.06 11.82 13.87
N SER A 125 11.31 12.94 13.20
CA SER A 125 11.36 12.99 11.73
C SER A 125 12.71 13.53 11.25
N VAL A 126 13.46 12.69 10.54
CA VAL A 126 14.67 13.04 9.77
C VAL A 126 14.43 12.87 8.27
N TRP A 127 13.16 12.97 7.85
CA TRP A 127 12.75 12.77 6.47
C TRP A 127 13.49 13.73 5.52
N GLY A 128 14.07 13.20 4.43
CA GLY A 128 14.77 14.03 3.45
C GLY A 128 16.14 14.55 3.88
N CYS A 129 16.71 14.03 4.98
CA CYS A 129 18.11 14.25 5.35
C CYS A 129 19.02 13.38 4.47
N SER A 130 19.24 13.83 3.22
CA SER A 130 19.88 13.05 2.15
C SER A 130 21.36 12.67 2.36
N LYS A 131 21.99 13.11 3.45
CA LYS A 131 23.37 12.74 3.83
C LYS A 131 23.45 12.02 5.18
N LEU A 132 22.31 11.74 5.81
CA LEU A 132 22.27 11.03 7.09
C LEU A 132 22.50 9.55 6.81
N GLU A 133 23.65 9.03 7.23
CA GLU A 133 24.11 7.66 6.93
C GLU A 133 23.77 6.65 8.05
N SER A 134 23.58 7.12 9.28
CA SER A 134 23.29 6.26 10.42
C SER A 134 22.43 6.95 11.49
N LEU A 135 21.75 6.12 12.29
CA LEU A 135 21.15 6.53 13.56
C LEU A 135 22.11 6.14 14.70
N PRO A 136 22.17 6.91 15.79
CA PRO A 136 22.97 6.58 16.96
C PRO A 136 22.42 5.32 17.66
N GLU A 137 23.30 4.51 18.25
CA GLU A 137 22.90 3.30 19.02
C GLU A 137 21.96 3.65 20.17
N GLU A 138 22.07 4.85 20.74
CA GLU A 138 21.21 5.31 21.83
C GLU A 138 19.78 5.66 21.37
N ILE A 139 19.46 5.56 20.07
CA ILE A 139 18.08 5.71 19.58
C ILE A 139 17.13 4.71 20.26
N GLY A 140 17.62 3.50 20.58
CA GLY A 140 16.84 2.46 21.24
C GLY A 140 16.44 2.77 22.68
N ASP A 141 16.99 3.83 23.27
CA ASP A 141 16.69 4.28 24.63
C ASP A 141 15.59 5.37 24.66
N LEU A 142 14.91 5.63 23.54
CA LEU A 142 13.76 6.54 23.46
C LEU A 142 12.46 5.81 23.82
N ASP A 143 12.25 5.58 25.12
CA ASP A 143 11.20 4.71 25.68
C ASP A 143 9.75 5.12 25.31
N ASN A 144 9.53 6.36 24.87
CA ASN A 144 8.22 6.91 24.50
C ASN A 144 8.03 7.11 22.99
N LEU A 145 9.02 6.75 22.16
CA LEU A 145 8.94 6.99 20.73
C LEU A 145 7.87 6.11 20.08
N GLU A 146 6.90 6.74 19.43
CA GLU A 146 5.82 6.09 18.70
C GLU A 146 6.00 6.21 17.18
N LEU A 147 6.62 7.28 16.70
CA LEU A 147 6.74 7.61 15.28
C LEU A 147 8.20 7.91 14.91
N LEU A 148 8.75 7.16 13.95
CA LEU A 148 10.09 7.40 13.39
C LEU A 148 10.04 7.45 11.86
N TYR A 149 10.24 8.65 11.32
CA TYR A 149 10.29 8.90 9.88
C TYR A 149 11.72 9.19 9.44
N ALA A 150 12.36 8.22 8.78
CA ALA A 150 13.73 8.29 8.28
C ALA A 150 13.82 8.06 6.76
N SER A 151 12.72 8.29 6.04
CA SER A 151 12.67 8.16 4.59
C SER A 151 13.57 9.19 3.89
N ARG A 152 14.07 8.85 2.69
CA ARG A 152 14.98 9.69 1.87
C ARG A 152 16.27 10.07 2.61
N THR A 153 16.80 9.14 3.38
CA THR A 153 18.13 9.21 4.02
C THR A 153 19.08 8.20 3.33
N LEU A 154 20.35 8.16 3.74
CA LEU A 154 21.31 7.13 3.34
C LEU A 154 21.46 6.03 4.41
N ILE A 155 20.53 5.95 5.37
CA ILE A 155 20.55 4.93 6.41
C ILE A 155 20.35 3.57 5.76
N SER A 156 21.40 2.76 5.81
CA SER A 156 21.44 1.41 5.22
C SER A 156 21.32 0.32 6.27
N ARG A 157 21.81 0.60 7.48
CA ARG A 157 21.82 -0.31 8.63
C ARG A 157 21.37 0.46 9.86
N PRO A 158 20.07 0.45 10.20
CA PRO A 158 19.64 0.99 11.48
C PRO A 158 20.27 0.17 12.62
N PRO A 159 20.59 0.81 13.76
CA PRO A 159 21.23 0.14 14.89
C PRO A 159 20.32 -0.94 15.45
N SER A 160 20.89 -2.06 15.93
CA SER A 160 20.11 -3.18 16.47
C SER A 160 19.29 -2.79 17.70
N THR A 161 19.71 -1.74 18.42
CA THR A 161 18.96 -1.17 19.54
C THR A 161 17.61 -0.60 19.15
N ILE A 162 17.33 -0.32 17.86
CA ILE A 162 16.00 0.09 17.39
C ILE A 162 14.93 -0.93 17.79
N ALA A 163 15.30 -2.20 17.91
CA ALA A 163 14.41 -3.26 18.37
C ALA A 163 13.83 -2.97 19.77
N ARG A 164 14.54 -2.24 20.65
CA ARG A 164 14.11 -1.93 22.02
C ARG A 164 12.91 -0.97 22.08
N LEU A 165 12.58 -0.29 20.98
CA LEU A 165 11.50 0.69 20.89
C LEU A 165 10.11 0.04 20.90
N ASN A 166 9.72 -0.49 22.06
CA ASN A 166 8.50 -1.29 22.21
C ASN A 166 7.19 -0.49 22.08
N LYS A 167 7.24 0.85 22.10
CA LYS A 167 6.07 1.72 21.85
C LYS A 167 5.99 2.24 20.41
N LEU A 168 7.00 1.94 19.59
CA LEU A 168 7.05 2.40 18.20
C LEU A 168 5.88 1.78 17.43
N LYS A 169 5.08 2.63 16.79
CA LYS A 169 3.92 2.25 15.97
C LYS A 169 4.19 2.37 14.48
N ILE A 170 4.95 3.40 14.09
CA ILE A 170 5.28 3.67 12.68
C ILE A 170 6.79 3.81 12.52
N LEU A 171 7.35 3.04 11.59
CA LEU A 171 8.76 3.09 11.21
C LEU A 171 8.88 3.16 9.68
N SER A 172 9.49 4.22 9.17
CA SER A 172 9.70 4.37 7.72
C SER A 172 11.16 4.67 7.41
N PHE A 173 11.77 3.82 6.58
CA PHE A 173 13.08 4.02 5.97
C PHE A 173 13.04 4.22 4.45
N ARG A 174 11.83 4.38 3.87
CA ARG A 174 11.63 4.47 2.41
C ARG A 174 12.71 5.29 1.71
N CYS A 175 13.43 4.67 0.79
CA CYS A 175 14.48 5.33 0.02
C CYS A 175 13.94 5.88 -1.30
N SER A 176 14.80 6.53 -2.09
CA SER A 176 14.47 6.99 -3.44
C SER A 176 15.12 6.14 -4.54
N GLY A 177 15.52 4.90 -4.24
CA GLY A 177 16.21 4.01 -5.19
C GLY A 177 17.63 4.48 -5.54
N VAL A 178 18.41 4.89 -4.54
CA VAL A 178 19.79 5.37 -4.76
C VAL A 178 20.71 4.18 -5.06
N ASP A 179 21.40 4.22 -6.19
CA ASP A 179 22.31 3.16 -6.63
C ASP A 179 23.48 2.97 -5.64
N GLY A 180 23.73 1.71 -5.25
CA GLY A 180 24.99 1.29 -4.62
C GLY A 180 24.99 1.08 -3.10
N VAL A 181 23.89 1.35 -2.39
CA VAL A 181 23.78 1.06 -0.96
C VAL A 181 22.69 0.01 -0.72
N HIS A 182 23.06 -1.07 -0.05
CA HIS A 182 22.16 -2.16 0.31
C HIS A 182 21.58 -1.93 1.69
N PHE A 183 20.27 -2.10 1.84
CA PHE A 183 19.62 -1.98 3.14
C PHE A 183 19.51 -3.34 3.82
N GLU A 184 19.79 -3.35 5.12
CA GLU A 184 19.69 -4.52 5.99
C GLU A 184 18.97 -4.09 7.27
N PHE A 185 17.79 -4.65 7.49
CA PHE A 185 16.99 -4.39 8.68
C PHE A 185 17.47 -5.27 9.83
N PRO A 186 17.68 -4.71 11.04
CA PRO A 186 18.27 -5.45 12.15
C PRO A 186 17.33 -6.55 12.69
N PRO A 187 17.86 -7.55 13.41
CA PRO A 187 17.07 -8.56 14.10
C PRO A 187 16.05 -7.94 15.08
N VAL A 188 14.85 -8.51 15.13
CA VAL A 188 13.72 -7.97 15.92
C VAL A 188 13.13 -8.93 16.96
N ALA A 189 13.72 -10.12 17.16
CA ALA A 189 13.16 -11.20 17.99
C ALA A 189 12.64 -10.79 19.38
N GLU A 190 13.25 -9.80 20.03
CA GLU A 190 12.90 -9.38 21.39
C GLU A 190 12.15 -8.03 21.47
N GLY A 191 11.82 -7.43 20.33
CA GLY A 191 11.55 -6.00 20.20
C GLY A 191 10.32 -5.58 19.38
N LEU A 192 10.15 -4.27 19.20
CA LEU A 192 9.14 -3.62 18.33
C LEU A 192 7.71 -4.14 18.50
N ARG A 193 7.32 -4.46 19.74
CA ARG A 193 6.06 -5.15 20.06
C ARG A 193 4.78 -4.39 19.66
N SER A 194 4.86 -3.07 19.54
CA SER A 194 3.72 -2.22 19.16
C SER A 194 3.78 -1.75 17.71
N LEU A 195 4.73 -2.23 16.90
CA LEU A 195 4.91 -1.73 15.54
C LEU A 195 3.72 -2.15 14.67
N GLU A 196 3.07 -1.17 14.04
CA GLU A 196 1.86 -1.37 13.24
C GLU A 196 2.10 -1.12 11.74
N ASP A 197 2.94 -0.15 11.37
CA ASP A 197 3.31 0.18 9.99
C ASP A 197 4.83 0.21 9.83
N LEU A 198 5.34 -0.65 8.94
CA LEU A 198 6.75 -0.71 8.55
C LEU A 198 6.88 -0.44 7.05
N ASP A 199 7.53 0.67 6.71
CA ASP A 199 7.77 1.10 5.34
C ASP A 199 9.26 1.02 4.97
N LEU A 200 9.61 0.03 4.16
CA LEU A 200 10.94 -0.22 3.61
C LEU A 200 10.95 -0.11 2.07
N GLY A 201 10.00 0.65 1.51
CA GLY A 201 9.89 0.81 0.07
C GLY A 201 11.15 1.45 -0.56
N TYR A 202 11.55 0.96 -1.72
CA TYR A 202 12.68 1.42 -2.52
C TYR A 202 14.03 1.35 -1.80
N CYS A 203 14.13 0.57 -0.71
CA CYS A 203 15.32 0.45 0.11
C CYS A 203 16.43 -0.44 -0.46
N ASN A 204 16.34 -0.95 -1.71
CA ASN A 204 17.37 -1.85 -2.29
C ASN A 204 17.79 -2.98 -1.32
N LEU A 205 16.78 -3.66 -0.74
CA LEU A 205 16.98 -4.80 0.14
C LEU A 205 17.71 -5.92 -0.63
N ILE A 206 18.80 -6.43 -0.05
CA ILE A 206 19.48 -7.62 -0.55
C ILE A 206 18.78 -8.89 -0.10
N GLU A 207 19.18 -10.02 -0.67
CA GLU A 207 18.84 -11.34 -0.12
C GLU A 207 19.29 -11.40 1.36
N GLY A 208 18.36 -11.71 2.27
CA GLY A 208 18.60 -11.66 3.72
C GLY A 208 18.60 -10.27 4.35
N GLY A 209 18.26 -9.21 3.60
CA GLY A 209 18.12 -7.85 4.11
C GLY A 209 16.91 -7.65 5.03
N LEU A 210 15.92 -8.56 4.98
CA LEU A 210 14.89 -8.69 6.00
C LEU A 210 15.29 -9.80 6.97
N PRO A 211 15.19 -9.59 8.29
CA PRO A 211 15.64 -10.58 9.25
C PRO A 211 14.68 -11.77 9.31
N GLU A 212 15.22 -12.97 9.55
CA GLU A 212 14.42 -14.20 9.65
C GLU A 212 13.47 -14.22 10.86
N ASP A 213 13.63 -13.30 11.81
CA ASP A 213 12.74 -13.13 12.96
C ASP A 213 11.66 -12.05 12.76
N ILE A 214 11.49 -11.50 11.54
CA ILE A 214 10.46 -10.50 11.24
C ILE A 214 9.06 -10.94 11.66
N GLY A 215 8.79 -12.25 11.62
CA GLY A 215 7.54 -12.86 12.12
C GLY A 215 7.22 -12.60 13.60
N SER A 216 8.17 -12.14 14.40
CA SER A 216 7.97 -11.77 15.80
C SER A 216 7.19 -10.45 15.99
N LEU A 217 7.02 -9.66 14.93
CA LEU A 217 6.28 -8.39 14.94
C LEU A 217 4.75 -8.61 15.01
N SER A 218 4.27 -9.08 16.17
CA SER A 218 2.89 -9.51 16.39
C SER A 218 1.81 -8.43 16.18
N SER A 219 2.17 -7.14 16.26
CA SER A 219 1.23 -6.01 16.06
C SER A 219 1.26 -5.44 14.65
N LEU A 220 2.12 -5.94 13.76
CA LEU A 220 2.34 -5.35 12.44
C LEU A 220 1.10 -5.54 11.57
N LYS A 221 0.49 -4.44 11.14
CA LYS A 221 -0.72 -4.40 10.31
C LYS A 221 -0.39 -4.14 8.84
N LYS A 222 0.68 -3.39 8.58
CA LYS A 222 1.11 -3.01 7.23
C LYS A 222 2.61 -3.16 7.07
N LEU A 223 3.00 -3.82 5.99
CA LEU A 223 4.38 -4.00 5.57
C LEU A 223 4.51 -3.56 4.11
N ASP A 224 5.27 -2.50 3.86
CA ASP A 224 5.56 -1.99 2.53
C ASP A 224 7.00 -2.30 2.13
N LEU A 225 7.16 -3.12 1.10
CA LEU A 225 8.43 -3.52 0.49
C LEU A 225 8.48 -3.12 -1.00
N THR A 226 7.70 -2.11 -1.40
CA THR A 226 7.60 -1.69 -2.81
C THR A 226 8.97 -1.40 -3.40
N GLY A 227 9.33 -1.92 -4.56
CA GLY A 227 10.53 -1.51 -5.29
C GLY A 227 11.83 -2.03 -4.71
N THR A 228 11.81 -3.24 -4.14
CA THR A 228 12.99 -3.89 -3.56
C THR A 228 13.40 -5.13 -4.38
N ASP A 229 14.71 -5.38 -4.48
CA ASP A 229 15.30 -6.33 -5.43
C ASP A 229 15.61 -7.73 -4.84
N PHE A 230 14.89 -8.17 -3.80
CA PHE A 230 15.08 -9.51 -3.23
C PHE A 230 14.42 -10.61 -4.08
N GLU A 231 14.94 -11.84 -3.99
CA GLU A 231 14.35 -13.00 -4.67
C GLU A 231 13.33 -13.73 -3.78
N HIS A 232 13.58 -13.72 -2.47
CA HIS A 232 12.77 -14.43 -1.47
C HIS A 232 12.41 -13.56 -0.27
N LEU A 233 11.19 -13.78 0.21
CA LEU A 233 10.74 -13.30 1.51
C LEU A 233 11.10 -14.32 2.61
N PRO A 234 11.44 -13.87 3.84
CA PRO A 234 11.70 -14.77 4.96
C PRO A 234 10.45 -15.59 5.32
N ARG A 235 10.66 -16.84 5.72
CA ARG A 235 9.54 -17.77 6.01
C ARG A 235 8.70 -17.33 7.20
N SER A 236 9.30 -16.59 8.14
CA SER A 236 8.62 -16.09 9.33
C SER A 236 7.55 -15.04 9.02
N ILE A 237 7.45 -14.49 7.80
CA ILE A 237 6.31 -13.65 7.40
C ILE A 237 4.98 -14.34 7.65
N ALA A 238 4.89 -15.66 7.50
CA ALA A 238 3.69 -16.44 7.82
C ALA A 238 3.20 -16.27 9.27
N GLN A 239 4.09 -15.87 10.19
CA GLN A 239 3.83 -15.71 11.62
C GLN A 239 3.28 -14.32 11.99
N LEU A 240 3.23 -13.37 11.05
CA LEU A 240 2.71 -12.01 11.27
C LEU A 240 1.18 -12.03 11.44
N GLY A 241 0.71 -12.46 12.61
CA GLY A 241 -0.71 -12.73 12.87
C GLY A 241 -1.66 -11.53 12.77
N ALA A 242 -1.15 -10.29 12.79
CA ALA A 242 -1.96 -9.07 12.64
C ALA A 242 -1.85 -8.43 11.24
N LEU A 243 -1.04 -8.98 10.33
CA LEU A 243 -0.73 -8.33 9.06
C LEU A 243 -1.96 -8.32 8.15
N ARG A 244 -2.40 -7.12 7.76
CA ARG A 244 -3.55 -6.89 6.89
C ARG A 244 -3.14 -6.50 5.48
N ILE A 245 -2.04 -5.78 5.33
CA ILE A 245 -1.58 -5.22 4.06
C ILE A 245 -0.10 -5.58 3.85
N LEU A 246 0.19 -6.22 2.72
CA LEU A 246 1.54 -6.48 2.23
C LEU A 246 1.70 -5.87 0.84
N ASP A 247 2.63 -4.93 0.69
CA ASP A 247 2.94 -4.29 -0.60
C ASP A 247 4.28 -4.79 -1.16
N LEU A 248 4.21 -5.44 -2.32
CA LEU A 248 5.31 -6.03 -3.07
C LEU A 248 5.34 -5.51 -4.52
N ARG A 249 4.73 -4.35 -4.79
CA ARG A 249 4.83 -3.71 -6.11
C ARG A 249 6.29 -3.43 -6.46
N LYS A 250 6.65 -3.48 -7.74
CA LYS A 250 8.00 -3.23 -8.27
C LYS A 250 9.11 -4.13 -7.70
N CYS A 251 8.76 -5.31 -7.16
CA CYS A 251 9.74 -6.31 -6.74
C CYS A 251 10.07 -7.26 -7.91
N GLU A 252 10.86 -6.78 -8.89
CA GLU A 252 11.03 -7.46 -10.18
C GLU A 252 11.70 -8.84 -10.08
N ARG A 253 12.55 -9.05 -9.06
CA ARG A 253 13.30 -10.29 -8.83
C ARG A 253 12.57 -11.34 -7.99
N LEU A 254 11.42 -11.00 -7.41
CA LEU A 254 10.65 -11.92 -6.58
C LEU A 254 10.23 -13.16 -7.38
N ALA A 255 10.69 -14.33 -6.92
CA ALA A 255 10.48 -15.61 -7.63
C ALA A 255 9.28 -16.39 -7.10
N GLN A 256 9.07 -16.39 -5.79
CA GLN A 256 8.04 -17.18 -5.11
C GLN A 256 7.56 -16.50 -3.84
N LEU A 257 6.34 -16.85 -3.40
CA LEU A 257 5.83 -16.41 -2.09
C LEU A 257 5.98 -17.52 -1.04
N PRO A 258 6.41 -17.17 0.19
CA PRO A 258 6.31 -18.06 1.33
C PRO A 258 4.83 -18.29 1.70
N GLU A 259 4.58 -19.07 2.74
CA GLU A 259 3.26 -19.07 3.35
C GLU A 259 2.92 -17.65 3.82
N LEU A 260 1.70 -17.22 3.49
CA LEU A 260 1.23 -15.87 3.80
C LEU A 260 0.49 -15.89 5.14
N PRO A 261 0.50 -14.76 5.89
CA PRO A 261 -0.19 -14.68 7.15
C PRO A 261 -1.69 -15.03 7.04
N PRO A 262 -2.28 -15.62 8.09
CA PRO A 262 -3.68 -16.02 8.09
C PRO A 262 -4.66 -14.85 8.05
N GLU A 263 -4.29 -13.67 8.54
CA GLU A 263 -5.15 -12.48 8.57
C GLU A 263 -4.85 -11.49 7.42
N LEU A 264 -4.04 -11.91 6.43
CA LEU A 264 -3.66 -11.05 5.31
C LEU A 264 -4.86 -10.75 4.41
N ASN A 265 -5.35 -9.52 4.47
CA ASN A 265 -6.50 -9.06 3.70
C ASN A 265 -6.12 -8.60 2.30
N GLU A 266 -5.00 -7.89 2.16
CA GLU A 266 -4.57 -7.24 0.93
C GLU A 266 -3.12 -7.55 0.59
N LEU A 267 -2.91 -8.04 -0.64
CA LEU A 267 -1.60 -8.15 -1.27
C LEU A 267 -1.55 -7.23 -2.48
N LEU A 268 -0.61 -6.27 -2.49
CA LEU A 268 -0.34 -5.42 -3.65
C LEU A 268 0.88 -5.96 -4.38
N VAL A 269 0.74 -6.25 -5.67
CA VAL A 269 1.82 -6.79 -6.53
C VAL A 269 1.65 -6.26 -7.95
N ASP A 270 2.74 -6.21 -8.72
CA ASP A 270 2.63 -5.89 -10.15
C ASP A 270 2.11 -7.09 -10.94
N CYS A 271 1.46 -6.86 -12.08
CA CYS A 271 1.00 -7.92 -12.97
C CYS A 271 2.12 -8.89 -13.39
N HIS A 272 3.34 -8.39 -13.62
CA HIS A 272 4.45 -9.24 -14.06
C HIS A 272 4.95 -10.16 -12.93
N VAL A 273 4.98 -9.67 -11.68
CA VAL A 273 5.30 -10.49 -10.50
C VAL A 273 4.17 -11.49 -10.28
N ALA A 274 2.92 -11.02 -10.29
CA ALA A 274 1.74 -11.85 -10.10
C ALA A 274 1.64 -13.00 -11.11
N LEU A 275 2.12 -12.80 -12.35
CA LEU A 275 2.27 -13.84 -13.36
C LEU A 275 3.28 -14.93 -12.94
N LYS A 276 4.43 -14.57 -12.39
CA LYS A 276 5.45 -15.52 -11.91
C LYS A 276 4.92 -16.38 -10.76
N ILE A 277 4.17 -15.75 -9.85
CA ILE A 277 3.61 -16.41 -8.66
C ILE A 277 2.15 -16.85 -8.83
N ILE A 278 1.62 -16.91 -10.06
CA ILE A 278 0.20 -17.15 -10.34
C ILE A 278 -0.31 -18.44 -9.68
N HIS A 279 0.50 -19.49 -9.67
CA HIS A 279 0.14 -20.76 -9.06
C HIS A 279 0.01 -20.63 -7.54
N ASP A 280 0.92 -19.91 -6.88
CA ASP A 280 0.88 -19.65 -5.44
C ASP A 280 -0.33 -18.79 -5.07
N LEU A 281 -0.63 -17.79 -5.90
CA LEU A 281 -1.86 -17.02 -5.81
C LEU A 281 -3.08 -17.97 -5.91
N VAL A 282 -3.18 -18.83 -6.90
CA VAL A 282 -4.39 -19.67 -7.03
C VAL A 282 -4.50 -20.73 -5.93
N THR A 283 -3.40 -21.31 -5.45
CA THR A 283 -3.42 -22.53 -4.62
C THR A 283 -3.17 -22.34 -3.11
N LYS A 284 -2.36 -21.35 -2.70
CA LYS A 284 -1.92 -21.20 -1.29
C LYS A 284 -2.79 -20.24 -0.45
N ARG A 285 -3.86 -19.68 -1.02
CA ARG A 285 -4.56 -18.49 -0.49
C ARG A 285 -5.89 -18.79 0.23
N LYS A 286 -5.87 -19.64 1.26
CA LYS A 286 -7.09 -19.88 2.07
C LYS A 286 -7.59 -18.63 2.82
N SER A 287 -6.76 -17.59 2.98
CA SER A 287 -7.05 -16.38 3.76
C SER A 287 -7.13 -15.05 2.97
N LEU A 288 -6.57 -14.96 1.76
CA LEU A 288 -6.38 -13.67 1.08
C LEU A 288 -7.64 -13.15 0.40
N ARG A 289 -8.24 -12.11 0.98
CA ARG A 289 -9.46 -11.49 0.45
C ARG A 289 -9.22 -10.68 -0.84
N ARG A 290 -8.11 -9.94 -0.93
CA ARG A 290 -7.86 -9.02 -2.06
C ARG A 290 -6.43 -9.10 -2.57
N VAL A 291 -6.31 -9.09 -3.90
CA VAL A 291 -5.04 -8.86 -4.58
C VAL A 291 -5.16 -7.68 -5.51
N LYS A 292 -4.44 -6.60 -5.19
CA LYS A 292 -4.39 -5.40 -6.01
C LYS A 292 -3.22 -5.54 -6.99
N LEU A 293 -3.55 -5.43 -8.27
CA LEU A 293 -2.59 -5.56 -9.37
C LEU A 293 -2.30 -4.17 -9.93
N ASP A 294 -1.04 -3.77 -9.85
CA ASP A 294 -0.55 -2.62 -10.60
C ASP A 294 -0.23 -3.06 -12.03
N VAL A 295 -0.71 -2.29 -13.01
CA VAL A 295 -0.67 -2.65 -14.43
C VAL A 295 0.14 -1.62 -15.21
N GLU A 296 1.24 -2.08 -15.77
CA GLU A 296 2.11 -1.24 -16.60
C GLU A 296 1.60 -1.13 -18.05
N ASP A 297 1.12 -2.22 -18.64
CA ASP A 297 0.68 -2.26 -20.04
C ASP A 297 -0.43 -3.30 -20.33
N ASP A 298 -1.13 -3.07 -21.45
CA ASP A 298 -2.24 -3.89 -21.97
C ASP A 298 -1.85 -5.36 -22.21
N THR A 299 -0.60 -5.62 -22.60
CA THR A 299 -0.13 -6.95 -22.99
C THR A 299 0.08 -7.81 -21.75
N LYS A 300 0.77 -7.29 -20.74
CA LYS A 300 0.97 -7.93 -19.44
C LYS A 300 -0.35 -8.20 -18.74
N TYR A 301 -1.28 -7.26 -18.84
CA TYR A 301 -2.62 -7.41 -18.28
C TYR A 301 -3.39 -8.59 -18.90
N ASN A 302 -3.45 -8.64 -20.24
CA ASN A 302 -4.10 -9.74 -20.94
C ASN A 302 -3.41 -11.08 -20.66
N LEU A 303 -2.08 -11.10 -20.62
CA LEU A 303 -1.32 -12.30 -20.29
C LEU A 303 -1.64 -12.81 -18.88
N PHE A 304 -1.70 -11.92 -17.89
CA PHE A 304 -2.11 -12.26 -16.53
C PHE A 304 -3.51 -12.85 -16.49
N ALA A 305 -4.48 -12.22 -17.15
CA ALA A 305 -5.85 -12.72 -17.20
C ALA A 305 -5.91 -14.13 -17.80
N HIS A 306 -5.27 -14.37 -18.95
CA HIS A 306 -5.23 -15.70 -19.57
C HIS A 306 -4.58 -16.74 -18.67
N ALA A 307 -3.43 -16.42 -18.06
CA ALA A 307 -2.76 -17.31 -17.13
C ALA A 307 -3.62 -17.61 -15.90
N LEU A 308 -4.33 -16.61 -15.36
CA LEU A 308 -5.26 -16.79 -14.24
C LEU A 308 -6.37 -17.78 -14.61
N PHE A 309 -7.03 -17.61 -15.75
CA PHE A 309 -8.09 -18.54 -16.18
C PHE A 309 -7.58 -19.94 -16.43
N GLN A 310 -6.43 -20.08 -17.07
CA GLN A 310 -5.83 -21.39 -17.30
C GLN A 310 -5.49 -22.10 -15.99
N ASN A 311 -4.96 -21.38 -15.00
CA ASN A 311 -4.66 -21.94 -13.68
C ASN A 311 -5.92 -22.28 -12.90
N ILE A 312 -6.99 -21.47 -12.97
CA ILE A 312 -8.28 -21.80 -12.35
C ILE A 312 -8.90 -23.02 -13.02
N SER A 313 -8.87 -23.10 -14.35
CA SER A 313 -9.39 -24.23 -15.13
C SER A 313 -8.60 -25.53 -14.94
N SER A 314 -7.32 -25.46 -14.57
CA SER A 314 -6.47 -26.63 -14.32
C SER A 314 -6.58 -27.16 -12.88
N LEU A 315 -7.29 -26.47 -11.99
CA LEU A 315 -7.55 -26.95 -10.63
C LEU A 315 -8.26 -28.31 -10.66
N ARG A 316 -7.59 -29.32 -10.09
CA ARG A 316 -8.07 -30.71 -10.11
C ARG A 316 -9.17 -30.98 -9.08
N HIS A 317 -9.21 -30.21 -8.00
CA HIS A 317 -10.19 -30.35 -6.92
C HIS A 317 -11.41 -29.45 -7.18
N HIS A 318 -12.61 -29.91 -6.81
CA HIS A 318 -13.81 -29.08 -6.83
C HIS A 318 -13.56 -27.84 -5.97
N ILE A 319 -13.81 -26.66 -6.52
CA ILE A 319 -13.97 -25.44 -5.72
C ILE A 319 -15.23 -25.66 -4.87
N SER A 320 -15.04 -26.22 -3.70
CA SER A 320 -16.07 -26.51 -2.71
C SER A 320 -16.63 -25.21 -2.14
N ALA A 321 -17.81 -25.25 -1.54
CA ALA A 321 -18.39 -24.08 -0.88
C ALA A 321 -17.51 -23.53 0.27
N SER A 322 -16.57 -24.35 0.78
CA SER A 322 -15.56 -23.98 1.77
C SER A 322 -14.26 -23.41 1.18
N ASP A 323 -14.09 -23.40 -0.15
CA ASP A 323 -12.90 -22.84 -0.77
C ASP A 323 -13.00 -21.31 -0.84
N SER A 324 -12.00 -20.64 -0.24
CA SER A 324 -11.86 -19.19 -0.11
C SER A 324 -11.88 -18.43 -1.45
N LEU A 325 -11.68 -19.14 -2.57
CA LEU A 325 -11.74 -18.58 -3.93
C LEU A 325 -13.04 -17.82 -4.22
N SER A 326 -14.14 -18.16 -3.56
CA SER A 326 -15.44 -17.47 -3.69
C SER A 326 -15.47 -16.02 -3.16
N GLN A 327 -14.48 -15.62 -2.37
CA GLN A 327 -14.40 -14.29 -1.75
C GLN A 327 -13.19 -13.48 -2.21
N ASN A 328 -12.35 -14.05 -3.07
CA ASN A 328 -11.13 -13.40 -3.54
C ASN A 328 -11.44 -12.37 -4.63
N VAL A 329 -11.10 -11.11 -4.37
CA VAL A 329 -11.23 -10.02 -5.35
C VAL A 329 -9.87 -9.66 -5.89
N PHE A 330 -9.66 -9.85 -7.18
CA PHE A 330 -8.53 -9.24 -7.86
C PHE A 330 -8.94 -7.83 -8.26
N THR A 331 -8.29 -6.83 -7.70
CA THR A 331 -8.55 -5.43 -8.04
C THR A 331 -7.43 -4.97 -8.95
N ILE A 332 -7.79 -4.57 -10.16
CA ILE A 332 -6.85 -4.15 -11.18
C ILE A 332 -6.91 -2.64 -11.25
N LEU A 333 -5.76 -2.01 -11.04
CA LEU A 333 -5.60 -0.55 -11.17
C LEU A 333 -5.32 -0.21 -12.63
N TYR A 334 -6.34 -0.33 -13.48
CA TYR A 334 -6.23 -0.07 -14.92
C TYR A 334 -7.50 0.53 -15.51
N ASP A 335 -7.34 1.38 -16.53
CA ASP A 335 -8.46 2.15 -17.08
C ASP A 335 -9.23 1.40 -18.17
N LYS A 336 -8.57 0.53 -18.93
CA LYS A 336 -9.19 -0.17 -20.05
C LYS A 336 -9.93 -1.42 -19.58
N PHE A 337 -11.20 -1.51 -19.98
CA PHE A 337 -12.01 -2.66 -19.65
C PHE A 337 -11.52 -3.91 -20.38
N PRO A 338 -11.60 -5.10 -19.76
CA PRO A 338 -10.93 -6.27 -20.27
C PRO A 338 -11.75 -6.88 -21.42
N SER A 339 -11.18 -7.01 -22.61
CA SER A 339 -11.89 -7.51 -23.80
C SER A 339 -12.19 -9.01 -23.77
N TRP A 340 -11.72 -9.73 -22.76
CA TRP A 340 -11.86 -11.18 -22.60
C TRP A 340 -13.16 -11.61 -21.92
N PHE A 341 -14.03 -10.67 -21.58
CA PHE A 341 -15.40 -10.97 -21.19
C PHE A 341 -16.30 -11.00 -22.42
N LEU A 342 -16.99 -12.12 -22.61
CA LEU A 342 -17.88 -12.36 -23.75
C LEU A 342 -19.12 -11.46 -23.68
N TYR A 343 -19.68 -11.31 -22.49
CA TYR A 343 -20.83 -10.45 -22.27
C TYR A 343 -20.38 -9.17 -21.58
N GLN A 344 -20.47 -8.04 -22.28
CA GLN A 344 -20.13 -6.71 -21.77
C GLN A 344 -21.34 -5.78 -21.84
N GLY A 345 -21.44 -4.86 -20.89
CA GLY A 345 -22.49 -3.84 -20.90
C GLY A 345 -22.25 -2.79 -19.82
N ARG A 346 -23.19 -1.86 -19.70
CA ARG A 346 -23.23 -0.85 -18.64
C ARG A 346 -24.64 -0.79 -18.07
N ASP A 347 -24.81 -1.19 -16.82
CA ASP A 347 -26.08 -1.09 -16.10
C ASP A 347 -25.85 -1.19 -14.57
N SER A 348 -26.88 -0.88 -13.79
CA SER A 348 -27.01 -1.08 -12.35
C SER A 348 -27.33 -2.53 -11.96
N SER A 349 -28.04 -3.25 -12.84
CA SER A 349 -28.27 -4.69 -12.72
C SER A 349 -28.22 -5.32 -14.10
N VAL A 350 -27.54 -6.44 -14.20
CA VAL A 350 -27.15 -7.05 -15.46
C VAL A 350 -27.79 -8.40 -15.54
N SER A 351 -28.53 -8.69 -16.60
CA SER A 351 -29.05 -10.03 -16.87
C SER A 351 -28.40 -10.55 -18.14
N VAL A 352 -27.68 -11.67 -18.04
CA VAL A 352 -27.08 -12.35 -19.20
C VAL A 352 -27.84 -13.63 -19.47
N ASN A 353 -28.28 -13.80 -20.72
CA ASN A 353 -28.88 -15.04 -21.18
C ASN A 353 -27.79 -16.10 -21.32
N LEU A 354 -27.96 -17.22 -20.64
CA LEU A 354 -27.05 -18.35 -20.69
C LEU A 354 -27.32 -19.19 -21.96
N PRO A 355 -26.29 -19.72 -22.62
CA PRO A 355 -26.46 -20.60 -23.76
C PRO A 355 -27.30 -21.85 -23.40
N GLU A 356 -27.97 -22.43 -24.39
CA GLU A 356 -28.64 -23.72 -24.18
C GLU A 356 -27.63 -24.80 -23.75
N ASN A 357 -27.97 -25.53 -22.68
CA ASN A 357 -27.12 -26.55 -22.07
C ASN A 357 -25.76 -26.03 -21.60
N TRP A 358 -25.72 -24.78 -21.09
CA TRP A 358 -24.52 -24.17 -20.53
C TRP A 358 -23.91 -25.00 -19.39
N TYR A 359 -24.71 -25.69 -18.58
CA TYR A 359 -24.19 -26.50 -17.48
C TYR A 359 -23.77 -27.88 -17.97
N ILE A 360 -22.46 -28.16 -17.84
CA ILE A 360 -21.88 -29.47 -18.10
C ILE A 360 -21.42 -30.08 -16.76
N PRO A 361 -22.03 -31.21 -16.33
CA PRO A 361 -21.69 -31.87 -15.08
C PRO A 361 -20.18 -32.14 -14.96
N HIS A 362 -19.63 -31.87 -13.78
CA HIS A 362 -18.20 -32.04 -13.43
C HIS A 362 -17.18 -31.24 -14.28
N LYS A 363 -17.63 -30.49 -15.29
CA LYS A 363 -16.78 -29.58 -16.06
C LYS A 363 -17.01 -28.11 -15.70
N PHE A 364 -18.24 -27.69 -15.39
CA PHE A 364 -18.51 -26.29 -15.05
C PHE A 364 -17.96 -25.92 -13.67
N LEU A 365 -17.18 -24.83 -13.60
CA LEU A 365 -16.53 -24.35 -12.37
C LEU A 365 -17.30 -23.19 -11.74
N GLY A 366 -17.84 -22.28 -12.56
CA GLY A 366 -18.53 -21.08 -12.08
C GLY A 366 -18.48 -19.93 -13.06
N PHE A 367 -18.80 -18.75 -12.55
CA PHE A 367 -18.87 -17.51 -13.32
C PHE A 367 -17.71 -16.59 -12.96
N ALA A 368 -16.93 -16.18 -13.95
CA ALA A 368 -15.98 -15.09 -13.85
C ALA A 368 -16.71 -13.77 -14.12
N VAL A 369 -16.66 -12.86 -13.16
CA VAL A 369 -17.32 -11.55 -13.22
C VAL A 369 -16.26 -10.47 -13.10
N CYS A 370 -16.35 -9.41 -13.91
CA CYS A 370 -15.67 -8.18 -13.58
C CYS A 370 -16.60 -6.97 -13.66
N TYR A 371 -16.22 -5.91 -12.97
CA TYR A 371 -16.85 -4.61 -13.13
C TYR A 371 -15.91 -3.46 -12.82
N LYS A 372 -16.16 -2.29 -13.41
CA LYS A 372 -15.40 -1.05 -13.17
C LYS A 372 -16.14 -0.13 -12.21
N GLY A 373 -15.47 0.38 -11.19
CA GLY A 373 -16.02 1.32 -10.21
C GLY A 373 -15.59 1.02 -8.79
N LYS A 374 -16.28 1.60 -7.80
CA LYS A 374 -16.03 1.30 -6.37
C LYS A 374 -16.41 -0.15 -6.08
N LEU A 375 -15.69 -0.80 -5.17
CA LEU A 375 -16.04 -2.14 -4.71
C LEU A 375 -17.35 -2.05 -3.91
N VAL A 376 -18.34 -2.87 -4.28
CA VAL A 376 -19.63 -2.93 -3.59
C VAL A 376 -20.04 -4.38 -3.40
N ASP A 377 -20.83 -4.63 -2.36
CA ASP A 377 -21.53 -5.90 -2.21
C ASP A 377 -22.29 -6.23 -3.50
N THR A 378 -22.04 -7.41 -4.04
CA THR A 378 -22.61 -7.84 -5.32
C THR A 378 -23.53 -9.02 -5.08
N THR A 379 -24.71 -9.01 -5.70
CA THR A 379 -25.64 -10.14 -5.62
C THR A 379 -25.68 -10.86 -6.95
N ALA A 380 -25.36 -12.15 -6.95
CA ALA A 380 -25.49 -13.03 -8.11
C ALA A 380 -26.77 -13.86 -7.97
N GLN A 381 -27.58 -13.90 -9.02
CA GLN A 381 -28.83 -14.66 -9.06
C GLN A 381 -28.89 -15.53 -10.31
N LEU A 382 -29.18 -16.82 -10.19
CA LEU A 382 -29.67 -17.61 -11.32
C LEU A 382 -31.19 -17.59 -11.34
N ILE A 383 -31.74 -17.23 -12.49
CA ILE A 383 -33.17 -17.07 -12.73
C ILE A 383 -33.65 -18.20 -13.67
N PRO A 384 -34.76 -18.88 -13.33
CA PRO A 384 -35.34 -19.95 -14.13
C PRO A 384 -35.89 -19.43 -15.48
N VAL A 385 -35.94 -20.29 -16.50
CA VAL A 385 -36.52 -19.94 -17.81
C VAL A 385 -38.05 -19.83 -17.77
N CYS A 386 -38.69 -20.60 -16.88
CA CYS A 386 -40.15 -20.64 -16.71
C CYS A 386 -40.55 -20.28 -15.27
N ASP A 387 -41.64 -19.55 -15.11
CA ASP A 387 -42.08 -18.98 -13.82
C ASP A 387 -42.99 -19.95 -13.01
N ASP A 388 -42.72 -21.25 -13.11
CA ASP A 388 -43.58 -22.35 -12.62
C ASP A 388 -43.51 -22.54 -11.09
N GLY A 389 -43.28 -21.47 -10.32
CA GLY A 389 -43.00 -21.51 -8.87
C GLY A 389 -41.53 -21.80 -8.52
N MET A 390 -40.60 -21.58 -9.46
CA MET A 390 -39.16 -21.72 -9.24
C MET A 390 -38.57 -20.50 -8.51
N SER A 391 -37.84 -20.74 -7.42
CA SER A 391 -37.10 -19.69 -6.71
C SER A 391 -35.77 -19.41 -7.40
N CYS A 392 -35.40 -18.13 -7.51
CA CYS A 392 -34.07 -17.75 -7.98
C CYS A 392 -32.99 -18.21 -6.99
N MET A 393 -31.94 -18.85 -7.49
CA MET A 393 -30.75 -19.16 -6.70
C MET A 393 -29.98 -17.88 -6.46
N THR A 394 -29.82 -17.45 -5.21
CA THR A 394 -29.23 -16.14 -4.89
C THR A 394 -28.01 -16.30 -3.99
N GLN A 395 -26.89 -15.70 -4.39
CA GLN A 395 -25.69 -15.58 -3.57
C GLN A 395 -25.34 -14.10 -3.37
N LYS A 396 -25.24 -13.67 -2.11
CA LYS A 396 -24.69 -12.37 -1.76
C LYS A 396 -23.17 -12.49 -1.54
N LEU A 397 -22.41 -11.64 -2.22
CA LEU A 397 -20.97 -11.50 -2.04
C LEU A 397 -20.76 -10.24 -1.18
N ALA A 398 -20.34 -10.43 0.07
CA ALA A 398 -20.00 -9.33 0.98
C ALA A 398 -18.58 -8.83 0.66
N LEU A 399 -18.49 -7.66 0.02
CA LEU A 399 -17.26 -7.12 -0.56
C LEU A 399 -16.90 -5.73 0.04
N SER A 400 -17.87 -5.04 0.64
CA SER A 400 -17.77 -3.64 1.09
C SER A 400 -17.01 -3.42 2.41
N GLU A 401 -16.96 -4.40 3.32
CA GLU A 401 -16.17 -4.30 4.58
C GLU A 401 -14.65 -4.18 4.34
N CYS A 402 -14.21 -4.36 3.09
CA CYS A 402 -12.81 -4.31 2.70
C CYS A 402 -12.31 -2.88 2.42
N ASP A 403 -13.16 -1.86 2.31
CA ASP A 403 -12.72 -0.47 2.06
C ASP A 403 -12.52 0.33 3.36
N THR A 404 -11.59 -0.11 4.21
CA THR A 404 -11.02 0.78 5.23
C THR A 404 -9.79 1.45 4.65
N GLU A 405 -9.99 2.68 4.14
CA GLU A 405 -8.99 3.74 3.98
C GLU A 405 -7.57 3.29 3.58
N SER A 406 -7.41 2.68 2.39
CA SER A 406 -6.11 2.78 1.72
C SER A 406 -5.99 4.20 1.17
N SER A 407 -5.15 5.00 1.81
CA SER A 407 -4.79 6.39 1.50
C SER A 407 -4.06 6.54 0.16
N ASP A 408 -4.61 5.98 -0.92
CA ASP A 408 -4.13 6.24 -2.27
C ASP A 408 -5.03 7.32 -2.88
N ASN A 409 -4.61 8.58 -2.71
CA ASN A 409 -5.25 9.79 -3.24
C ASN A 409 -5.19 9.89 -4.78
N SER A 410 -5.17 8.78 -5.52
CA SER A 410 -5.26 8.78 -6.98
C SER A 410 -6.73 8.90 -7.43
N VAL A 411 -7.29 10.10 -7.25
CA VAL A 411 -8.68 10.51 -7.54
C VAL A 411 -9.13 10.31 -9.02
N TRP A 412 -8.28 9.77 -9.90
CA TRP A 412 -8.52 9.73 -11.35
C TRP A 412 -8.75 8.34 -11.96
N TYR A 413 -8.60 7.24 -11.22
CA TYR A 413 -8.78 5.89 -11.78
C TYR A 413 -9.89 5.12 -11.06
N ARG A 414 -10.92 4.70 -11.81
CA ARG A 414 -11.92 3.73 -11.33
C ARG A 414 -11.34 2.33 -11.53
N PRO A 415 -11.04 1.57 -10.46
CA PRO A 415 -10.44 0.24 -10.59
C PRO A 415 -11.42 -0.75 -11.23
N ILE A 416 -10.87 -1.81 -11.79
CA ILE A 416 -11.62 -2.96 -12.31
C ILE A 416 -11.51 -4.08 -11.28
N HIS A 417 -12.65 -4.53 -10.76
CA HIS A 417 -12.69 -5.65 -9.84
C HIS A 417 -13.03 -6.91 -10.61
N PHE A 418 -12.27 -7.97 -10.38
CA PHE A 418 -12.47 -9.31 -10.91
C PHE A 418 -12.80 -10.26 -9.75
N LEU A 419 -13.87 -11.02 -9.92
CA LEU A 419 -14.43 -11.92 -8.92
C LEU A 419 -14.78 -13.25 -9.57
N LEU A 420 -14.59 -14.32 -8.81
CA LEU A 420 -15.08 -15.65 -9.16
C LEU A 420 -16.32 -15.95 -8.33
N VAL A 421 -17.40 -16.39 -8.98
CA VAL A 421 -18.60 -16.92 -8.33
C VAL A 421 -18.62 -18.43 -8.59
N PRO A 422 -18.11 -19.27 -7.67
CA PRO A 422 -18.09 -20.70 -7.85
C PRO A 422 -19.50 -21.24 -7.92
N PHE A 423 -19.74 -22.16 -8.85
CA PHE A 423 -21.06 -22.75 -9.02
C PHE A 423 -21.53 -23.48 -7.75
N ALA A 424 -20.60 -24.13 -7.04
CA ALA A 424 -20.91 -24.86 -5.80
C ALA A 424 -21.43 -23.98 -4.66
N VAL A 425 -21.12 -22.68 -4.67
CA VAL A 425 -21.63 -21.71 -3.68
C VAL A 425 -23.00 -21.18 -4.11
N LEU A 426 -23.19 -21.02 -5.42
CA LEU A 426 -24.40 -20.44 -5.99
C LEU A 426 -25.55 -21.44 -6.11
N TRP A 427 -25.26 -22.72 -6.32
CA TRP A 427 -26.25 -23.77 -6.55
C TRP A 427 -26.59 -24.52 -5.27
N ASP A 428 -27.83 -24.36 -4.80
CA ASP A 428 -28.38 -25.09 -3.66
C ASP A 428 -29.40 -26.14 -4.13
N THR A 429 -29.03 -27.41 -4.03
CA THR A 429 -29.90 -28.52 -4.44
C THR A 429 -31.19 -28.61 -3.63
N SER A 430 -31.22 -28.10 -2.39
CA SER A 430 -32.43 -28.09 -1.57
C SER A 430 -33.49 -27.11 -2.10
N ASN A 431 -33.06 -26.04 -2.76
CA ASN A 431 -33.92 -25.04 -3.37
C ASN A 431 -34.26 -25.35 -4.83
N ALA A 432 -33.70 -26.42 -5.41
CA ALA A 432 -33.86 -26.75 -6.81
C ALA A 432 -35.20 -27.43 -7.15
N ASN A 433 -36.00 -27.86 -6.17
CA ASN A 433 -37.33 -28.48 -6.36
C ASN A 433 -37.37 -29.56 -7.48
N GLY A 434 -36.32 -30.38 -7.59
CA GLY A 434 -36.23 -31.45 -8.61
C GLY A 434 -35.78 -31.00 -10.00
N LYS A 435 -35.37 -29.74 -10.16
CA LYS A 435 -34.84 -29.18 -11.40
C LYS A 435 -33.32 -29.28 -11.48
N THR A 436 -32.81 -29.16 -12.70
CA THR A 436 -31.40 -29.17 -13.06
C THR A 436 -30.88 -27.76 -13.30
N PRO A 437 -29.56 -27.52 -13.25
CA PRO A 437 -29.00 -26.19 -13.54
C PRO A 437 -29.35 -25.67 -14.94
N ASN A 438 -29.53 -26.55 -15.93
CA ASN A 438 -29.90 -26.18 -17.29
C ASN A 438 -31.35 -25.66 -17.42
N ASP A 439 -32.20 -25.80 -16.38
CA ASP A 439 -33.53 -25.19 -16.32
C ASP A 439 -33.48 -23.67 -16.01
N TYR A 440 -32.29 -23.17 -15.64
CA TYR A 440 -32.02 -21.76 -15.39
C TYR A 440 -31.30 -21.16 -16.60
N GLY A 441 -31.87 -20.11 -17.18
CA GLY A 441 -31.40 -19.54 -18.44
C GLY A 441 -30.88 -18.12 -18.34
N ILE A 442 -30.96 -17.49 -17.16
CA ILE A 442 -30.49 -16.12 -16.97
C ILE A 442 -29.65 -16.06 -15.69
N ILE A 443 -28.47 -15.46 -15.80
CA ILE A 443 -27.72 -15.02 -14.62
C ILE A 443 -27.82 -13.51 -14.48
N ARG A 444 -28.28 -13.07 -13.31
CA ARG A 444 -28.38 -11.65 -12.95
C ARG A 444 -27.31 -11.27 -11.93
N LEU A 445 -26.58 -10.19 -12.20
CA LEU A 445 -25.65 -9.55 -11.28
C LEU A 445 -26.21 -8.18 -10.90
N SER A 446 -26.39 -7.93 -9.62
CA SER A 446 -26.92 -6.64 -9.13
C SER A 446 -25.86 -5.90 -8.33
N PHE A 447 -25.63 -4.63 -8.68
CA PHE A 447 -24.68 -3.74 -8.04
C PHE A 447 -25.45 -2.56 -7.42
N PRO A 448 -25.43 -2.37 -6.08
CA PRO A 448 -26.09 -1.22 -5.46
C PRO A 448 -25.39 0.10 -5.82
N GLY A 449 -26.20 1.13 -6.09
CA GLY A 449 -25.75 2.53 -6.20
C GLY A 449 -25.63 3.09 -7.61
N GLU A 450 -24.58 2.70 -8.35
CA GLU A 450 -24.23 3.29 -9.65
C GLU A 450 -24.22 2.25 -10.79
N GLU A 451 -24.49 2.71 -12.02
CA GLU A 451 -24.24 1.93 -13.24
C GLU A 451 -22.75 1.57 -13.36
N LYS A 452 -22.47 0.30 -13.62
CA LYS A 452 -21.11 -0.19 -13.78
C LYS A 452 -20.92 -0.82 -15.15
N MET A 453 -19.75 -0.59 -15.74
CA MET A 453 -19.31 -1.41 -16.86
C MET A 453 -18.94 -2.78 -16.31
N TYR A 454 -19.46 -3.84 -16.91
CA TYR A 454 -19.29 -5.21 -16.42
C TYR A 454 -18.90 -6.18 -17.52
N GLY A 455 -18.37 -7.33 -17.10
CA GLY A 455 -17.98 -8.44 -17.94
C GLY A 455 -18.36 -9.76 -17.27
N LEU A 456 -18.92 -10.70 -18.05
CA LEU A 456 -19.20 -12.06 -17.59
C LEU A 456 -18.58 -13.11 -18.52
N ARG A 457 -18.00 -14.16 -17.92
CA ARG A 457 -17.47 -15.35 -18.60
C ARG A 457 -17.84 -16.62 -17.83
N LEU A 458 -18.26 -17.66 -18.55
CA LEU A 458 -18.48 -18.99 -18.00
C LEU A 458 -17.14 -19.74 -17.95
N LEU A 459 -16.85 -20.41 -16.83
CA LEU A 459 -15.60 -21.16 -16.65
C LEU A 459 -15.84 -22.66 -16.60
N TYR A 460 -15.04 -23.39 -17.38
CA TYR A 460 -15.03 -24.84 -17.42
C TYR A 460 -13.63 -25.40 -17.13
N LYS A 461 -13.59 -26.65 -16.66
CA LYS A 461 -12.39 -27.48 -16.59
C LYS A 461 -11.98 -27.85 -18.02
N GLU A 462 -10.68 -27.71 -18.35
CA GLU A 462 -10.13 -28.00 -19.69
C GLU A 462 -10.72 -27.08 -20.80
N GLY A 463 -10.62 -25.76 -20.58
CA GLY A 463 -11.39 -24.70 -21.26
C GLY A 463 -11.43 -24.56 -22.80
N PRO A 464 -10.39 -24.87 -23.62
CA PRO A 464 -10.40 -24.43 -25.02
C PRO A 464 -11.45 -25.11 -25.91
N GLU A 465 -11.67 -26.41 -25.72
CA GLU A 465 -12.55 -27.20 -26.60
C GLU A 465 -14.03 -26.97 -26.29
N VAL A 466 -14.38 -26.77 -25.01
CA VAL A 466 -15.76 -26.55 -24.56
C VAL A 466 -16.23 -25.12 -24.90
N GLU A 467 -15.36 -24.12 -24.74
CA GLU A 467 -15.67 -22.73 -25.11
C GLU A 467 -15.87 -22.57 -26.63
N ALA A 468 -15.06 -23.26 -27.45
CA ALA A 468 -15.23 -23.28 -28.91
C ALA A 468 -16.59 -23.89 -29.32
N MET A 469 -17.05 -24.95 -28.65
CA MET A 469 -18.35 -25.55 -28.93
C MET A 469 -19.55 -24.65 -28.56
N LEU A 470 -19.41 -23.81 -27.54
CA LEU A 470 -20.46 -22.87 -27.12
C LEU A 470 -20.51 -21.61 -28.02
N GLN A 471 -19.35 -21.06 -28.42
CA GLN A 471 -19.29 -19.93 -29.36
C GLN A 471 -19.83 -20.29 -30.76
N ILE A 472 -19.63 -21.53 -31.23
CA ILE A 472 -20.20 -22.00 -32.51
C ILE A 472 -21.74 -22.03 -32.46
N ARG A 473 -22.35 -22.23 -31.28
CA ARG A 473 -23.82 -22.25 -31.14
C ARG A 473 -24.43 -20.85 -31.11
N GLU A 474 -23.74 -19.85 -30.53
CA GLU A 474 -24.22 -18.46 -30.52
C GLU A 474 -24.23 -17.83 -31.92
N ASN A 475 -23.20 -18.08 -32.74
CA ASN A 475 -23.14 -17.55 -34.12
C ASN A 475 -24.20 -18.11 -35.07
N ASN A 476 -24.86 -19.22 -34.73
CA ASN A 476 -25.91 -19.84 -35.56
C ASN A 476 -27.32 -19.32 -35.24
N ASN A 477 -27.47 -18.43 -34.25
CA ASN A 477 -28.77 -17.93 -33.77
C ASN A 477 -29.04 -16.45 -34.07
N GLU A 478 -28.30 -15.80 -34.98
CA GLU A 478 -28.72 -14.49 -35.51
C GLU A 478 -29.96 -14.65 -36.43
N PRO A 479 -31.07 -13.91 -36.20
CA PRO A 479 -32.20 -13.95 -37.11
C PRO A 479 -31.89 -13.13 -38.38
N THR A 480 -32.06 -13.76 -39.53
CA THR A 480 -32.06 -13.12 -40.85
C THR A 480 -33.17 -12.07 -40.94
N GLU A 481 -32.82 -10.79 -40.85
CA GLU A 481 -33.78 -9.70 -41.09
C GLU A 481 -34.20 -9.67 -42.57
N HIS A 482 -35.49 -9.92 -42.80
CA HIS A 482 -36.19 -9.74 -44.06
C HIS A 482 -36.13 -8.27 -44.51
N SER A 483 -35.51 -8.03 -45.68
CA SER A 483 -35.52 -6.75 -46.36
C SER A 483 -36.91 -6.44 -46.96
N THR A 484 -37.65 -5.53 -46.34
CA THR A 484 -38.78 -4.84 -47.00
C THR A 484 -38.30 -3.50 -47.54
N GLY A 485 -37.94 -3.51 -48.83
CA GLY A 485 -37.50 -2.32 -49.55
C GLY A 485 -38.65 -1.37 -49.83
N ILE A 486 -38.60 -0.16 -49.26
CA ILE A 486 -39.39 0.98 -49.73
C ILE A 486 -38.56 1.75 -50.76
N ARG A 487 -39.05 1.72 -52.01
CA ARG A 487 -38.61 2.52 -53.16
C ARG A 487 -38.56 4.01 -52.85
N ARG A 488 -37.46 4.67 -53.23
CA ARG A 488 -37.47 6.01 -53.84
C ARG A 488 -36.39 6.10 -54.93
N THR A 489 -36.83 6.14 -56.18
CA THR A 489 -36.08 6.74 -57.29
C THR A 489 -36.76 8.05 -57.67
N ARG A 490 -35.91 9.03 -58.01
CA ARG A 490 -36.13 10.36 -58.61
C ARG A 490 -37.55 10.75 -59.04
#